data_AF-A0A5D4U7V8-F1
#
_entry.id   AF-A0A5D4U7V8-F1
#
_cell.length_a   1.000
_cell.length_b   1.000
_cell.length_c   1.000
_cell.angle_alpha   90.00
_cell.angle_beta   90.00
_cell.angle_gamma   90.00
#
_symmetry.space_group_name_H-M   'P 1'
#
loop_
_entity.id
_entity.type
_entity.pdbx_description
1 polymer ?
#
loop_
_entity_poly.entity_id
_entity_poly.type
_entity_poly.pdbx_seq_one_letter_code
_entity_poly.pdbx_strand_id
1 'polypeptide(L)'
;MNTKSLVALSLLVGIGAVLHAVIPGVFLGMKPDMMLTMMFLGILLFPDKKNVLLLGITTGIISGLTTQFPGGFVPNLIDKPLTAFVFYLMVLGVKKYSSSIAGTTILTAVGTIISGVFFLTSAYLIVGLPGAFLGLFAAVVLPATLVNAGAMFVVYPLVTTIIKRTSFAQSVSS
;
A
#
# COMPACT_ATOMS: atom_id res chain seq x y z
N MET A 1 3.99 -16.96 11.23
CA MET A 1 3.06 -16.86 10.08
C MET A 1 2.38 -18.18 9.92
N ASN A 2 1.06 -18.19 9.97
CA ASN A 2 0.27 -19.35 9.60
C ASN A 2 0.15 -19.40 8.07
N THR A 3 0.14 -20.60 7.49
CA THR A 3 -0.03 -20.82 6.05
C THR A 3 -1.31 -20.16 5.51
N LYS A 4 -2.39 -20.13 6.30
CA LYS A 4 -3.63 -19.43 5.95
C LYS A 4 -3.42 -17.94 5.72
N SER A 5 -2.72 -17.26 6.63
CA SER A 5 -2.40 -15.85 6.50
C SER A 5 -1.45 -15.61 5.33
N LEU A 6 -0.47 -16.48 5.11
CA LEU A 6 0.44 -16.38 3.96
C LEU A 6 -0.32 -16.45 2.62
N VAL A 7 -1.28 -17.37 2.49
CA VAL A 7 -2.12 -17.49 1.30
C VAL A 7 -3.02 -16.25 1.11
N ALA A 8 -3.61 -15.73 2.19
CA ALA A 8 -4.41 -14.51 2.09
C ALA A 8 -3.57 -13.30 1.65
N LEU A 9 -2.36 -13.16 2.20
CA LEU A 9 -1.42 -12.10 1.84
C LEU A 9 -0.95 -12.23 0.38
N SER A 10 -0.65 -13.44 -0.10
CA SER A 10 -0.25 -13.63 -1.50
C SER A 10 -1.37 -13.31 -2.48
N LEU A 11 -2.63 -13.62 -2.13
CA LEU A 11 -3.80 -13.22 -2.92
C LEU A 11 -3.94 -11.70 -2.99
N LEU A 12 -3.78 -11.00 -1.86
CA LEU A 12 -3.83 -9.53 -1.82
C LEU A 12 -2.72 -8.89 -2.67
N VAL A 13 -1.50 -9.41 -2.57
CA VAL A 13 -0.37 -8.95 -3.40
C VAL A 13 -0.65 -9.21 -4.88
N GLY A 14 -1.18 -10.38 -5.23
CA GLY A 14 -1.56 -10.71 -6.61
C GLY A 14 -2.64 -9.78 -7.17
N ILE A 15 -3.69 -9.50 -6.39
CA ILE A 15 -4.73 -8.53 -6.76
C ILE A 15 -4.11 -7.15 -6.98
N GLY A 16 -3.25 -6.70 -6.06
CA GLY A 16 -2.53 -5.44 -6.17
C GLY A 16 -1.71 -5.35 -7.45
N ALA A 17 -0.96 -6.40 -7.78
CA ALA A 17 -0.14 -6.48 -8.99
C ALA A 17 -0.95 -6.33 -10.27
N VAL A 18 -2.08 -7.04 -10.37
CA VAL A 18 -2.98 -6.96 -11.54
C VAL A 18 -3.57 -5.54 -11.66
N LEU A 19 -4.07 -4.98 -10.56
CA LEU A 19 -4.64 -3.63 -10.57
C LEU A 19 -3.59 -2.58 -10.97
N HIS A 20 -2.36 -2.70 -10.47
CA HIS A 20 -1.28 -1.77 -10.79
C HIS A 20 -0.79 -1.91 -12.25
N ALA A 21 -0.83 -3.12 -12.80
CA ALA A 21 -0.50 -3.36 -14.20
C ALA A 21 -1.52 -2.71 -15.14
N VAL A 22 -2.82 -2.80 -14.82
CA VAL A 22 -3.92 -2.31 -15.68
C VAL A 22 -4.12 -0.80 -15.58
N ILE A 23 -3.92 -0.18 -14.41
CA ILE A 23 -4.15 1.26 -14.26
C ILE A 23 -3.11 2.05 -15.05
N PRO A 24 -3.52 2.98 -15.93
CA PRO A 24 -2.59 3.80 -16.72
C PRO A 24 -1.87 4.83 -15.84
N GLY A 25 -0.66 5.20 -16.25
CA GLY A 25 0.11 6.29 -15.64
C GLY A 25 -0.59 7.63 -15.81
N VAL A 26 -0.64 8.43 -14.75
CA VAL A 26 -1.28 9.76 -14.77
C VAL A 26 -0.27 10.82 -15.17
N PHE A 27 0.89 10.89 -14.51
CA PHE A 27 1.89 11.93 -14.74
C PHE A 27 3.31 11.36 -14.69
N LEU A 28 4.09 11.55 -15.77
CA LEU A 28 5.46 11.03 -15.92
C LEU A 28 5.61 9.52 -15.63
N GLY A 29 4.55 8.74 -15.91
CA GLY A 29 4.52 7.31 -15.64
C GLY A 29 4.21 6.93 -14.18
N MET A 30 4.03 7.90 -13.29
CA MET A 30 3.54 7.62 -11.93
C MET A 30 2.03 7.32 -11.94
N LYS A 31 1.66 6.28 -11.20
CA LYS A 31 0.30 5.74 -11.12
C LYS A 31 -0.22 5.85 -9.68
N PRO A 32 -1.53 6.00 -9.48
CA PRO A 32 -2.17 5.69 -8.20
C PRO A 32 -1.83 4.24 -7.81
N ASP A 33 -1.15 4.09 -6.68
CA ASP A 33 -0.57 2.80 -6.33
C ASP A 33 -1.58 1.88 -5.64
N MET A 34 -2.26 1.07 -6.45
CA MET A 34 -3.20 0.07 -5.93
C MET A 34 -2.51 -1.10 -5.21
N MET A 35 -1.22 -1.35 -5.46
CA MET A 35 -0.48 -2.31 -4.64
C MET A 35 -0.30 -1.77 -3.23
N LEU A 36 -0.08 -0.47 -3.06
CA LEU A 36 -0.02 0.16 -1.75
C LEU A 36 -1.34 -0.03 -0.97
N THR A 37 -2.48 0.13 -1.65
CA THR A 37 -3.80 -0.08 -1.04
C THR A 37 -3.98 -1.53 -0.57
N MET A 38 -3.60 -2.52 -1.38
CA MET A 38 -3.69 -3.94 -1.00
C MET A 38 -2.68 -4.33 0.09
N MET A 39 -1.49 -3.71 0.07
CA MET A 39 -0.48 -3.85 1.12
C MET A 39 -1.03 -3.36 2.46
N PHE A 40 -1.62 -2.16 2.50
CA PHE A 40 -2.25 -1.62 3.71
C PHE A 40 -3.40 -2.48 4.20
N LEU A 41 -4.23 -2.99 3.29
CA LEU A 41 -5.30 -3.92 3.65
C LEU A 41 -4.74 -5.20 4.28
N GLY A 42 -3.68 -5.77 3.72
CA GLY A 42 -3.00 -6.94 4.28
C GLY A 42 -2.43 -6.68 5.67
N ILE A 43 -1.85 -5.50 5.90
CA ILE A 43 -1.35 -5.08 7.23
C ILE A 43 -2.51 -4.91 8.22
N LEU A 44 -3.64 -4.33 7.80
CA LEU A 44 -4.82 -4.16 8.65
C LEU A 44 -5.45 -5.49 9.06
N LEU A 45 -5.47 -6.46 8.15
CA LEU A 45 -6.09 -7.78 8.38
C LEU A 45 -5.18 -8.71 9.19
N PHE A 46 -3.86 -8.63 8.98
CA PHE A 46 -2.88 -9.48 9.66
C PHE A 46 -1.72 -8.65 10.21
N PRO A 47 -1.96 -7.81 11.25
CA PRO A 47 -1.00 -6.85 11.79
C PRO A 47 0.10 -7.55 12.58
N ASP A 48 1.06 -8.12 11.85
CA ASP A 48 2.11 -8.96 12.41
C ASP A 48 3.45 -8.61 11.75
N LYS A 49 4.53 -8.49 12.53
CA LYS A 49 5.82 -7.95 12.02
C LYS A 49 6.36 -8.73 10.83
N LYS A 50 6.19 -10.06 10.83
CA LYS A 50 6.62 -10.96 9.74
C LYS A 50 5.79 -10.73 8.46
N ASN A 51 4.48 -10.50 8.60
CA ASN A 51 3.59 -10.23 7.48
C ASN A 51 3.90 -8.86 6.85
N VAL A 52 4.14 -7.85 7.70
CA VAL A 52 4.48 -6.49 7.26
C VAL A 52 5.78 -6.49 6.47
N LEU A 53 6.81 -7.19 6.96
CA LEU A 53 8.08 -7.33 6.25
C LEU A 53 7.88 -8.00 4.88
N LEU A 54 7.15 -9.12 4.86
CA LEU A 54 6.87 -9.86 3.63
C LEU A 54 6.12 -8.99 2.61
N LEU A 55 5.03 -8.34 3.04
CA LEU A 55 4.24 -7.43 2.23
C LEU A 55 5.06 -6.26 1.71
N GLY A 56 5.87 -5.61 2.55
CA GLY A 56 6.70 -4.48 2.15
C GLY A 56 7.74 -4.87 1.09
N ILE A 57 8.44 -5.99 1.27
CA ILE A 57 9.46 -6.47 0.32
C ILE A 57 8.80 -6.89 -1.00
N THR A 58 7.79 -7.75 -0.93
CA THR A 58 7.12 -8.28 -2.14
C THR A 58 6.46 -7.16 -2.94
N THR A 59 5.76 -6.23 -2.26
CA THR A 59 5.16 -5.06 -2.90
C THR A 59 6.23 -4.14 -3.49
N GLY A 60 7.35 -3.92 -2.79
CA GLY A 60 8.47 -3.13 -3.31
C GLY A 60 9.06 -3.69 -4.60
N ILE A 61 9.29 -5.01 -4.64
CA ILE A 61 9.80 -5.70 -5.83
C ILE A 61 8.79 -5.60 -6.98
N ILE A 62 7.53 -5.98 -6.75
CA ILE A 62 6.53 -6.00 -7.83
C ILE A 62 6.23 -4.57 -8.32
N SER A 63 6.13 -3.60 -7.42
CA SER A 63 5.98 -2.18 -7.78
C SER A 63 7.16 -1.66 -8.57
N GLY A 64 8.38 -1.99 -8.14
CA GLY A 64 9.58 -1.63 -8.87
C GLY A 64 9.62 -2.23 -10.28
N LEU A 65 9.15 -3.46 -10.46
CA LEU A 65 9.13 -4.15 -11.76
C LEU A 65 8.00 -3.67 -12.69
N THR A 66 6.90 -3.18 -12.13
CA THR A 66 5.70 -2.78 -12.90
C THR A 66 5.51 -1.27 -13.03
N THR A 67 6.37 -0.49 -12.38
CA THR A 67 6.37 0.98 -12.48
C THR A 67 6.69 1.43 -13.90
N GLN A 68 6.03 2.51 -14.31
CA GLN A 68 6.31 3.20 -15.57
C GLN A 68 7.12 4.48 -15.36
N PHE A 69 7.48 4.78 -14.10
CA PHE A 69 8.35 5.90 -13.77
C PHE A 69 9.81 5.53 -14.12
N PRO A 70 10.53 6.36 -14.89
CA PRO A 70 11.93 6.10 -15.24
C PRO A 70 12.80 5.92 -13.99
N GLY A 71 13.54 4.81 -13.91
CA GLY A 71 14.36 4.47 -12.74
C GLY A 71 13.58 4.18 -11.45
N GLY A 72 12.26 4.02 -11.51
CA GLY A 72 11.40 3.82 -10.35
C GLY A 72 11.59 2.51 -9.57
N PHE A 73 12.43 1.59 -10.04
CA PHE A 73 12.70 0.32 -9.36
C PHE A 73 13.30 0.52 -7.96
N VAL A 74 14.43 1.25 -7.87
CA VAL A 74 15.14 1.46 -6.60
C VAL A 74 14.31 2.28 -5.60
N PRO A 75 13.66 3.39 -6.01
CA PRO A 75 12.73 4.11 -5.13
C PRO A 75 11.62 3.23 -4.56
N ASN A 76 10.98 2.37 -5.36
CA ASN A 76 9.93 1.46 -4.88
C ASN A 76 10.47 0.39 -3.91
N LEU A 77 11.66 -0.15 -4.19
CA LEU A 77 12.28 -1.16 -3.34
C LEU A 77 12.59 -0.62 -1.93
N ILE A 78 12.87 0.67 -1.80
CA ILE A 78 13.15 1.35 -0.53
C ILE A 78 11.85 1.84 0.13
N ASP A 79 10.98 2.50 -0.64
CA ASP A 79 9.72 3.07 -0.16
C ASP A 79 8.82 2.01 0.47
N LYS A 80 8.51 0.92 -0.24
CA LYS A 80 7.45 0.00 0.22
C LYS A 80 7.76 -0.68 1.56
N PRO A 81 8.99 -1.21 1.81
CA PRO A 81 9.32 -1.71 3.14
C PRO A 81 9.22 -0.63 4.22
N LEU A 82 9.75 0.57 4.00
CA LEU A 82 9.68 1.66 4.99
C LEU A 82 8.23 2.06 5.29
N THR A 83 7.45 2.28 4.24
CA THR A 83 6.03 2.63 4.32
C THR A 83 5.23 1.53 5.00
N ALA A 84 5.48 0.25 4.70
CA ALA A 84 4.80 -0.86 5.36
C ALA A 84 5.02 -0.85 6.88
N PHE A 85 6.26 -0.63 7.34
CA PHE A 85 6.56 -0.55 8.77
C PHE A 85 5.98 0.71 9.42
N VAL A 86 6.09 1.87 8.78
CA VAL A 86 5.49 3.11 9.31
C VAL A 86 3.97 2.97 9.41
N PHE A 87 3.33 2.41 8.38
CA PHE A 87 1.90 2.13 8.39
C PHE A 87 1.50 1.15 9.48
N TYR A 88 2.26 0.08 9.66
CA TYR A 88 2.05 -0.86 10.76
C TYR A 88 2.12 -0.17 12.14
N LEU A 89 3.10 0.71 12.36
CA LEU A 89 3.20 1.49 13.60
C LEU A 89 2.00 2.42 13.79
N MET A 90 1.51 3.06 12.72
CA MET A 90 0.29 3.87 12.78
C MET A 90 -0.93 3.01 13.14
N VAL A 91 -1.07 1.83 12.57
CA VAL A 91 -2.16 0.90 12.90
C VAL A 91 -2.11 0.49 14.37
N LEU A 92 -0.92 0.19 14.91
CA LEU A 92 -0.76 -0.12 16.33
C LEU A 92 -1.09 1.07 17.25
N GLY A 93 -0.68 2.29 16.88
CA GLY A 93 -0.94 3.51 17.64
C GLY A 93 -2.42 3.90 17.67
N VAL A 94 -3.19 3.51 16.65
CA VAL A 94 -4.60 3.91 16.47
C VAL A 94 -5.52 2.67 16.49
N LYS A 95 -5.15 1.64 17.27
CA LYS A 95 -5.82 0.32 17.32
C LYS A 95 -7.34 0.38 17.52
N LYS A 96 -7.84 1.41 18.21
CA LYS A 96 -9.29 1.61 18.46
C LYS A 96 -10.06 2.04 17.20
N TYR A 97 -9.44 2.82 16.31
CA TYR A 97 -10.11 3.34 15.10
C TYR A 97 -9.71 2.59 13.83
N SER A 98 -8.64 1.80 13.86
CA SER A 98 -8.15 1.00 12.72
C SER A 98 -9.10 -0.11 12.27
N SER A 99 -10.19 -0.37 13.00
CA SER A 99 -11.23 -1.35 12.64
C SER A 99 -12.50 -0.72 12.05
N SER A 100 -12.55 0.62 11.98
CA SER A 100 -13.67 1.35 11.40
C SER A 100 -13.37 1.71 9.95
N ILE A 101 -14.40 1.75 9.09
CA ILE A 101 -14.25 2.13 7.67
C ILE A 101 -13.63 3.52 7.54
N ALA A 102 -14.09 4.48 8.35
CA ALA A 102 -13.54 5.83 8.35
C ALA A 102 -12.06 5.84 8.80
N GLY A 103 -11.73 5.13 9.87
CA GLY A 103 -10.36 5.06 10.38
C GLY A 103 -9.39 4.40 9.39
N THR A 104 -9.77 3.30 8.74
CA THR A 104 -8.92 2.64 7.73
C THR A 104 -8.74 3.48 6.48
N THR A 105 -9.77 4.22 6.06
CA THR A 105 -9.71 5.16 4.96
C THR A 105 -8.75 6.31 5.26
N ILE A 106 -8.84 6.91 6.45
CA ILE A 106 -7.95 8.00 6.89
C ILE A 106 -6.50 7.48 7.04
N LEU A 107 -6.31 6.32 7.66
CA LEU A 107 -4.99 5.68 7.77
C LEU A 107 -4.38 5.47 6.38
N THR A 108 -5.16 5.00 5.41
CA THR A 108 -4.69 4.79 4.03
C THR A 108 -4.33 6.09 3.35
N ALA A 109 -5.11 7.16 3.56
CA ALA A 109 -4.80 8.47 3.02
C ALA A 109 -3.46 8.98 3.57
N VAL A 110 -3.29 8.96 4.89
CA VAL A 110 -2.04 9.37 5.55
C VAL A 110 -0.87 8.50 5.12
N GLY A 111 -1.05 7.17 5.07
CA GLY A 111 -0.05 6.23 4.62
C GLY A 111 0.37 6.45 3.17
N THR A 112 -0.57 6.83 2.29
CA THR A 112 -0.27 7.14 0.88
C THR A 112 0.55 8.42 0.76
N ILE A 113 0.26 9.44 1.56
CA ILE A 113 1.08 10.66 1.60
C ILE A 113 2.50 10.34 2.06
N ILE A 114 2.65 9.58 3.15
CA ILE A 114 3.97 9.16 3.67
C ILE A 114 4.75 8.38 2.61
N SER A 115 4.10 7.42 1.95
CA SER A 115 4.71 6.65 0.85
C SER A 115 5.13 7.56 -0.30
N GLY A 116 4.28 8.52 -0.68
CA GLY A 116 4.61 9.49 -1.72
C GLY A 116 5.84 10.33 -1.38
N VAL A 117 5.99 10.74 -0.11
CA VAL A 117 7.18 11.46 0.36
C VAL A 117 8.42 10.56 0.29
N PHE A 118 8.36 9.32 0.78
CA PHE A 118 9.50 8.38 0.72
C PHE A 118 9.89 8.04 -0.72
N PHE A 119 8.91 7.79 -1.59
CA PHE A 119 9.15 7.53 -3.00
C PHE A 119 9.78 8.74 -3.71
N LEU A 120 9.21 9.94 -3.57
CA LEU A 120 9.76 11.12 -4.24
C LEU A 120 11.13 11.52 -3.69
N THR A 121 11.36 11.34 -2.38
CA THR A 121 12.67 11.64 -1.76
C THR A 121 13.74 10.66 -2.27
N SER A 122 13.43 9.37 -2.31
CA SER A 122 14.37 8.37 -2.86
C SER A 122 14.60 8.55 -4.36
N ALA A 123 13.55 8.86 -5.14
CA ALA A 123 13.68 9.18 -6.55
C ALA A 123 14.54 10.42 -6.79
N TYR A 124 14.38 11.47 -5.97
CA TYR A 124 15.19 12.69 -6.04
C TYR A 124 16.68 12.42 -5.81
N LEU A 125 17.01 11.66 -4.76
CA LEU A 125 18.40 11.45 -4.36
C LEU A 125 19.14 10.43 -5.24
N ILE A 126 18.45 9.45 -5.80
CA ILE A 126 19.08 8.29 -6.47
C ILE A 126 19.01 8.42 -8.00
N VAL A 127 17.84 8.76 -8.53
CA VAL A 127 17.57 8.73 -9.98
C VAL A 127 17.60 10.13 -10.59
N GLY A 128 17.27 11.14 -9.79
CA GLY A 128 17.04 12.51 -10.25
C GLY A 128 15.59 12.68 -10.73
N LEU A 129 14.87 13.65 -10.16
CA LEU A 129 13.49 13.89 -10.54
C LEU A 129 13.41 14.63 -11.89
N PRO A 130 12.54 14.20 -12.81
CA PRO A 130 12.28 14.90 -14.09
C PRO A 130 11.50 16.22 -13.91
N GLY A 131 11.11 16.58 -12.69
CA GLY A 131 10.38 17.80 -12.37
C GLY A 131 10.57 18.23 -10.92
N ALA A 132 10.01 19.38 -10.55
CA ALA A 132 10.10 19.89 -9.20
C ALA A 132 9.37 18.97 -8.21
N PHE A 133 10.00 18.68 -7.06
CA PHE A 133 9.45 17.81 -6.01
C PHE A 133 8.02 18.19 -5.62
N LEU A 134 7.79 19.48 -5.34
CA LEU A 134 6.46 19.98 -4.94
C LEU A 134 5.43 19.84 -6.06
N GLY A 135 5.85 19.99 -7.32
CA GLY A 135 4.97 19.80 -8.48
C GLY A 135 4.51 18.34 -8.60
N LEU A 136 5.44 17.40 -8.45
CA LEU A 136 5.14 15.96 -8.49
C LEU A 136 4.33 15.50 -7.28
N PHE A 137 4.61 16.07 -6.11
CA PHE A 137 3.82 15.81 -4.91
C PHE A 137 2.36 16.26 -5.09
N ALA A 138 2.14 17.50 -5.54
CA ALA A 138 0.79 18.02 -5.76
C ALA A 138 0.06 17.30 -6.91
N ALA A 139 0.74 17.02 -8.02
CA ALA A 139 0.13 16.45 -9.22
C ALA A 139 -0.10 14.93 -9.14
N VAL A 140 0.63 14.21 -8.29
CA VAL A 140 0.58 12.74 -8.23
C VAL A 140 0.20 12.22 -6.85
N VAL A 141 0.87 12.69 -5.79
CA VAL A 141 0.65 12.14 -4.44
C VAL A 141 -0.72 12.52 -3.92
N LEU A 142 -1.19 13.75 -4.14
CA LEU A 142 -2.53 14.17 -3.70
C LEU A 142 -3.64 13.41 -4.45
N PRO A 143 -3.64 13.30 -5.79
CA PRO A 143 -4.62 12.48 -6.49
C PRO A 143 -4.55 10.99 -6.12
N ALA A 144 -3.33 10.43 -5.99
CA ALA A 144 -3.16 9.04 -5.58
C ALA A 144 -3.72 8.78 -4.18
N THR A 145 -3.53 9.74 -3.26
CA THR A 145 -4.11 9.70 -1.91
C THR A 145 -5.63 9.59 -1.97
N LEU A 146 -6.29 10.41 -2.80
CA LEU A 146 -7.75 10.37 -2.96
C LEU A 146 -8.22 9.03 -3.54
N VAL A 147 -7.56 8.53 -4.58
CA VAL A 147 -7.90 7.26 -5.24
C VAL A 147 -7.71 6.09 -4.28
N ASN A 148 -6.57 6.00 -3.60
CA ASN A 148 -6.27 4.93 -2.65
C ASN A 148 -7.21 4.95 -1.44
N ALA A 149 -7.51 6.13 -0.90
CA ALA A 149 -8.46 6.26 0.19
C ALA A 149 -9.87 5.84 -0.25
N GLY A 150 -10.34 6.31 -1.41
CA GLY A 150 -11.62 5.89 -1.98
C GLY A 150 -11.69 4.39 -2.24
N ALA A 151 -10.61 3.80 -2.76
CA ALA A 151 -10.51 2.36 -2.93
C ALA A 151 -10.60 1.61 -1.59
N MET A 152 -9.89 2.07 -0.55
CA MET A 152 -9.96 1.45 0.78
C MET A 152 -11.36 1.55 1.39
N PHE A 153 -12.04 2.69 1.23
CA PHE A 153 -13.42 2.88 1.71
C PHE A 153 -14.38 1.82 1.15
N VAL A 154 -14.20 1.43 -0.11
CA VAL A 154 -15.02 0.40 -0.77
C VAL A 154 -14.52 -1.02 -0.44
N VAL A 155 -13.21 -1.26 -0.53
CA VAL A 155 -12.64 -2.61 -0.44
C VAL A 155 -12.68 -3.15 1.00
N TYR A 156 -12.40 -2.31 2.00
CA TYR A 156 -12.35 -2.73 3.40
C TYR A 156 -13.65 -3.44 3.90
N PRO A 157 -14.85 -2.86 3.75
CA PRO A 157 -16.09 -3.53 4.17
C PRO A 157 -16.37 -4.82 3.37
N LEU A 158 -16.01 -4.86 2.08
CA LEU A 158 -16.20 -6.06 1.24
C LEU A 158 -15.34 -7.22 1.75
N VAL A 159 -14.05 -6.97 1.96
CA VAL A 159 -13.12 -8.02 2.38
C VAL A 159 -13.40 -8.47 3.81
N THR A 160 -13.71 -7.55 4.72
CA THR A 160 -14.09 -7.93 6.10
C THR A 160 -15.38 -8.75 6.14
N THR A 161 -16.34 -8.51 5.25
CA THR A 161 -17.56 -9.33 5.12
C THR A 161 -17.25 -10.72 4.60
N ILE A 162 -16.38 -10.85 3.60
CA ILE A 162 -15.95 -12.15 3.04
C ILE A 162 -15.22 -12.99 4.10
N ILE A 163 -14.30 -12.38 4.84
CA ILE A 163 -13.54 -13.06 5.90
C ILE A 163 -14.48 -13.54 7.01
N LYS A 164 -15.48 -12.75 7.41
CA LYS A 164 -16.48 -13.16 8.41
C LYS A 164 -17.32 -14.37 7.98
N ARG A 165 -17.55 -14.54 6.67
CA ARG A 165 -18.33 -15.65 6.10
C ARG A 165 -17.50 -16.90 5.79
N THR A 166 -16.18 -16.83 5.95
CA THR A 166 -15.27 -17.94 5.63
C THR A 166 -14.56 -18.44 6.89
N SER A 167 -14.07 -19.68 6.86
CA SER A 167 -13.31 -20.31 7.96
C SER A 167 -12.01 -19.56 8.33
N PHE A 168 -11.63 -18.51 7.59
CA PHE A 168 -10.49 -17.65 7.90
C PHE A 168 -10.66 -16.79 9.15
N ALA A 169 -11.89 -16.65 9.68
CA ALA A 169 -12.18 -15.91 10.91
C ALA A 169 -11.29 -16.29 12.11
N GLN A 170 -10.82 -17.55 12.18
CA GLN A 170 -9.99 -18.04 13.28
C GLN A 170 -8.50 -17.66 13.19
N SER A 171 -8.05 -17.09 12.06
CA SER A 171 -6.66 -16.65 11.84
C SER A 171 -6.43 -15.14 11.95
N VAL A 172 -7.51 -14.37 12.11
CA VAL A 172 -7.50 -12.91 12.29
C VAL A 172 -7.62 -12.52 13.77
N SER A 173 -8.10 -13.44 14.62
CA SER A 173 -8.33 -13.22 16.07
C SER A 173 -7.22 -13.74 16.99
N SER A 174 -6.13 -14.26 16.44
CA SER A 174 -5.00 -14.85 17.18
C SER A 174 -3.80 -13.92 17.20
#